data_AF-A0A094E799-F1
#
_entry.id   AF-A0A094E799-F1
#
_cell.length_a   1.000
_cell.length_b   1.000
_cell.length_c   1.000
_cell.angle_alpha   90.00
_cell.angle_beta   90.00
_cell.angle_gamma   90.00
#
_symmetry.space_group_name_H-M   'P 1'
#
loop_
_entity.id
_entity.type
_entity.pdbx_description
1 polymer ?
#
loop_
_entity_poly.entity_id
_entity_poly.type
_entity_poly.pdbx_seq_one_letter_code
_entity_poly.pdbx_strand_id
1 'polypeptide(L)'
;MMLKPFVDVWHHVKAMKPSFLSRKPHFNFITVHYFWIIGLALLGSILVFTTGQLKYIDALFFASGSCTQSGLNTVNFNDLNTFQQIVLYLLPMMTNPITNNTFVVFLRLYWFEKRFQHIAKEAKR
;
A
#
# COMPACT_ATOMS: atom_id res chain seq x y z
N MET A 1 16.02 -0.88 -39.45
CA MET A 1 16.35 -2.11 -38.71
C MET A 1 16.72 -1.86 -37.23
N MET A 2 17.03 -0.63 -36.80
CA MET A 2 17.46 -0.31 -35.42
C MET A 2 16.35 -0.03 -34.38
N LEU A 3 15.09 0.19 -34.79
CA LEU A 3 13.99 0.55 -33.87
C LEU A 3 13.11 -0.62 -33.44
N LYS A 4 13.29 -1.82 -34.01
CA LYS A 4 12.54 -3.04 -33.63
C LYS A 4 12.61 -3.35 -32.13
N PRO A 5 13.78 -3.33 -31.46
CA PRO A 5 13.83 -3.61 -30.03
C PRO A 5 13.06 -2.58 -29.18
N PHE A 6 13.03 -1.31 -29.59
CA PHE A 6 12.25 -0.28 -28.90
C PHE A 6 10.74 -0.48 -29.06
N VAL A 7 10.31 -0.92 -30.24
CA VAL A 7 8.89 -1.24 -30.51
C VAL A 7 8.46 -2.48 -29.73
N ASP A 8 9.29 -3.51 -29.65
CA ASP A 8 8.99 -4.73 -28.87
C ASP A 8 8.94 -4.44 -27.36
N VAL A 9 9.86 -3.60 -26.86
CA VAL A 9 9.83 -3.09 -25.47
C VAL A 9 8.56 -2.28 -25.22
N TRP A 10 8.15 -1.42 -26.16
CA TRP A 10 6.91 -0.65 -26.03
C TRP A 10 5.67 -1.55 -25.98
N HIS A 11 5.62 -2.62 -26.76
CA HIS A 11 4.55 -3.62 -26.70
C HIS A 11 4.56 -4.40 -25.37
N HIS A 12 5.73 -4.75 -24.83
CA HIS A 12 5.86 -5.38 -23.51
C HIS A 12 5.39 -4.46 -22.37
N VAL A 13 5.77 -3.18 -22.42
CA VAL A 13 5.34 -2.16 -21.43
C VAL A 13 3.82 -1.93 -21.51
N LYS A 14 3.25 -1.90 -22.72
CA LYS A 14 1.81 -1.76 -22.93
C LYS A 14 1.02 -3.02 -22.51
N ALA A 15 1.64 -4.21 -22.57
CA ALA A 15 1.09 -5.48 -22.10
C ALA A 15 1.15 -5.60 -20.57
N MET A 16 2.13 -4.98 -19.91
CA MET A 16 2.13 -4.71 -18.46
C MET A 16 1.12 -3.60 -18.08
N LYS A 17 0.02 -3.45 -18.82
CA LYS A 17 -1.06 -2.56 -18.40
C LYS A 17 -1.61 -3.10 -17.09
N PRO A 18 -1.48 -2.37 -15.99
CA PRO A 18 -1.93 -2.87 -14.71
C PRO A 18 -3.47 -2.98 -14.72
N SER A 19 -3.96 -4.05 -14.09
CA SER A 19 -5.38 -4.46 -14.09
C SER A 19 -6.37 -3.35 -13.68
N PHE A 20 -5.89 -2.30 -13.00
CA PHE A 20 -6.69 -1.15 -12.61
C PHE A 20 -7.26 -0.32 -13.77
N LEU A 21 -6.69 -0.40 -14.98
CA LEU A 21 -7.17 0.35 -16.15
C LEU A 21 -8.11 -0.48 -17.05
N SER A 22 -8.57 -1.63 -16.58
CA SER A 22 -9.55 -2.47 -17.29
C SER A 22 -10.98 -2.13 -16.85
N ARG A 23 -11.92 -2.12 -17.80
CA ARG A 23 -13.37 -1.88 -17.57
C ARG A 23 -14.03 -2.87 -16.60
N LYS A 24 -13.36 -3.97 -16.24
CA LYS A 24 -13.78 -4.93 -15.21
C LYS A 24 -12.65 -5.05 -14.17
N PRO A 25 -12.57 -4.14 -13.18
CA PRO A 25 -11.55 -4.21 -12.15
C PRO A 25 -11.78 -5.48 -11.32
N HIS A 26 -10.91 -6.48 -11.49
CA HIS A 26 -10.85 -7.62 -10.59
C HIS A 26 -10.08 -7.15 -9.35
N PHE A 27 -10.78 -6.91 -8.25
CA PHE A 27 -10.18 -6.54 -6.96
C PHE A 27 -9.40 -7.74 -6.40
N ASN A 28 -8.18 -7.91 -6.89
CA ASN A 28 -7.23 -8.87 -6.34
C ASN A 28 -6.67 -8.33 -5.03
N PHE A 29 -6.53 -9.23 -4.05
CA PHE A 29 -5.88 -8.94 -2.77
C PHE A 29 -4.52 -8.24 -2.98
N ILE A 30 -3.72 -8.76 -3.92
CA ILE A 30 -2.40 -8.24 -4.28
C ILE A 30 -2.47 -6.77 -4.73
N THR A 31 -3.46 -6.41 -5.55
CA THR A 31 -3.61 -5.03 -6.04
C THR A 31 -3.94 -4.08 -4.90
N VAL A 32 -4.90 -4.44 -4.03
CA VAL A 32 -5.27 -3.63 -2.86
C VAL A 32 -4.10 -3.49 -1.89
N HIS A 33 -3.36 -4.57 -1.67
CA HIS A 33 -2.18 -4.58 -0.82
C HIS A 33 -1.09 -3.62 -1.31
N TYR A 34 -0.77 -3.63 -2.61
CA TYR A 34 0.20 -2.68 -3.18
C TYR A 34 -0.28 -1.24 -3.10
N PHE A 35 -1.57 -0.97 -3.38
CA PHE A 35 -2.14 0.37 -3.22
C PHE A 35 -2.04 0.85 -1.77
N TRP A 36 -2.26 -0.04 -0.79
CA TRP A 36 -2.14 0.27 0.62
C TRP A 36 -0.71 0.66 1.01
N ILE A 37 0.28 -0.15 0.64
CA ILE A 37 1.69 0.11 0.95
C ILE A 37 2.19 1.39 0.26
N ILE A 38 1.92 1.55 -1.04
CA ILE A 38 2.35 2.73 -1.80
C ILE A 38 1.65 3.99 -1.28
N GLY A 39 0.34 3.89 -0.99
CA GLY A 39 -0.43 5.00 -0.41
C GLY A 39 0.12 5.44 0.94
N LEU A 40 0.39 4.49 1.85
CA LEU A 40 0.98 4.78 3.15
C LEU A 40 2.41 5.33 3.04
N ALA A 41 3.23 4.83 2.11
CA ALA A 41 4.58 5.35 1.90
C ALA A 41 4.56 6.81 1.43
N LEU A 42 3.66 7.16 0.51
CA LEU A 42 3.48 8.53 0.04
C LEU A 42 2.92 9.44 1.14
N LEU A 43 1.88 9.01 1.86
CA LEU A 43 1.32 9.77 2.97
C LEU A 43 2.34 9.97 4.10
N GLY A 44 3.09 8.92 4.45
CA GLY A 44 4.18 8.98 5.41
C GLY A 44 5.28 9.96 4.99
N SER A 45 5.64 9.97 3.70
CA SER A 45 6.66 10.89 3.19
C SER A 45 6.26 12.35 3.34
N ILE A 46 4.97 12.66 3.12
CA ILE A 46 4.42 14.02 3.27
C ILE A 46 4.39 14.41 4.75
N LEU A 47 3.95 13.53 5.64
CA LEU A 47 3.90 13.79 7.08
C LEU A 47 5.29 14.05 7.68
N VAL A 48 6.29 13.25 7.27
CA VAL A 48 7.67 13.41 7.73
C VAL A 48 8.29 14.68 7.15
N PHE A 49 8.02 15.00 5.88
CA PHE A 49 8.55 16.21 5.23
C PHE A 49 7.99 17.51 5.82
N THR A 50 6.69 17.56 6.12
CA THR A 50 6.02 18.79 6.59
C THR A 50 6.42 19.23 8.00
N THR A 51 6.97 18.32 8.81
CA THR A 51 7.22 18.56 10.25
C THR A 51 8.68 18.79 10.62
N GLY A 52 9.61 18.80 9.65
CA GLY A 52 11.03 19.08 9.92
C GLY A 52 11.82 19.47 8.68
N GLN A 53 13.06 19.92 8.88
CA GLN A 53 13.98 20.31 7.81
C GLN A 53 14.69 19.10 7.17
N LEU A 54 13.92 18.09 6.76
CA LEU A 54 14.46 16.96 6.00
C LEU A 54 14.32 17.21 4.50
N LYS A 55 15.32 16.78 3.72
CA LYS A 55 15.16 16.73 2.27
C LYS A 55 14.03 15.74 1.95
N TYR A 56 13.21 16.07 0.96
CA TYR A 56 12.08 15.23 0.58
C TYR A 56 12.51 13.79 0.21
N ILE A 57 13.69 13.64 -0.40
CA ILE A 57 14.26 12.34 -0.76
C ILE A 57 14.51 11.48 0.48
N ASP A 58 15.04 12.10 1.55
CA ASP A 58 15.28 11.41 2.83
C ASP A 58 13.95 11.04 3.48
N ALA A 59 12.97 11.95 3.48
CA ALA A 59 11.63 11.68 4.01
C ALA A 59 10.92 10.53 3.25
N LEU A 60 11.05 10.49 1.92
CA LEU A 60 10.50 9.41 1.11
C LEU A 60 11.22 8.08 1.36
N PHE A 61 12.54 8.10 1.50
CA PHE A 61 13.32 6.91 1.82
C PHE A 61 12.95 6.36 3.21
N PHE A 62 12.83 7.22 4.21
CA PHE A 62 12.36 6.84 5.54
C PHE A 62 10.95 6.27 5.52
N ALA A 63 10.00 6.94 4.88
CA ALA A 63 8.61 6.49 4.85
C ALA A 63 8.45 5.16 4.08
N SER A 64 9.11 5.01 2.93
CA SER A 64 9.10 3.77 2.16
C SER A 64 9.82 2.63 2.89
N GLY A 65 10.97 2.92 3.52
CA GLY A 65 11.72 1.97 4.34
C GLY A 65 10.96 1.52 5.60
N SER A 66 10.20 2.42 6.23
CA SER A 66 9.27 2.10 7.32
C SER A 66 8.11 1.21 6.83
N CYS A 67 7.51 1.54 5.68
CA CYS A 67 6.41 0.75 5.12
C CYS A 67 6.84 -0.67 4.70
N THR A 68 8.09 -0.84 4.23
CA THR A 68 8.67 -2.14 3.85
C THR A 68 9.44 -2.81 4.98
N GLN A 69 9.57 -2.16 6.14
CA GLN A 69 10.30 -2.63 7.31
C GLN A 69 11.78 -2.93 7.05
N SER A 70 12.42 -2.15 6.16
CA SER A 70 13.83 -2.32 5.83
C SER A 70 14.78 -1.87 6.95
N GLY A 71 14.34 -0.94 7.81
CA GLY A 71 15.14 -0.44 8.94
C GLY A 71 16.35 0.43 8.57
N LEU A 72 16.41 0.94 7.34
CA LEU A 72 17.50 1.79 6.86
C LEU A 72 17.23 3.26 7.18
N ASN A 73 18.26 3.97 7.66
CA ASN A 73 18.18 5.37 8.07
C ASN A 73 19.11 6.22 7.20
N THR A 74 18.59 7.26 6.52
CA THR A 74 19.42 8.19 5.72
C THR A 74 20.03 9.31 6.57
N VAL A 75 19.37 9.68 7.66
CA VAL A 75 19.88 10.55 8.71
C VAL A 75 19.80 9.85 10.05
N ASN A 76 20.49 10.37 11.07
CA ASN A 76 20.38 9.81 12.40
C ASN A 76 18.96 10.01 12.97
N PHE A 77 18.36 8.92 13.44
CA PHE A 77 16.97 8.91 13.91
C PHE A 77 16.78 9.79 15.17
N ASN A 78 17.81 9.92 16.01
CA ASN A 78 17.76 10.75 17.21
C ASN A 78 17.69 12.26 16.92
N ASP A 79 18.13 12.68 15.72
CA ASP A 79 18.10 14.08 15.31
C ASP A 79 16.73 14.48 14.72
N LEU A 80 15.82 13.52 14.55
CA LEU A 80 14.47 13.74 14.04
C LEU A 80 13.55 14.31 15.13
N ASN A 81 12.56 15.10 14.70
CA ASN A 81 11.51 15.60 15.58
C ASN A 81 10.69 14.42 16.14
N THR A 82 10.25 14.50 17.39
CA THR A 82 9.39 13.48 18.03
C THR A 82 8.16 13.15 17.19
N PHE A 83 7.56 14.12 16.49
CA PHE A 83 6.44 13.83 15.58
C PHE A 83 6.87 12.92 14.42
N GLN A 84 8.02 13.19 13.78
CA GLN A 84 8.54 12.36 12.69
C GLN A 84 8.84 10.95 13.19
N GLN A 85 9.42 10.82 14.38
CA GLN A 85 9.70 9.53 15.02
C GLN A 85 8.41 8.73 15.26
N ILE A 86 7.35 9.37 15.76
CA ILE A 86 6.05 8.72 15.97
C ILE A 86 5.46 8.24 14.65
N VAL A 87 5.50 9.06 13.59
CA VAL A 87 5.00 8.67 12.25
C VAL A 87 5.78 7.47 11.72
N LEU A 88 7.12 7.51 11.81
CA LEU A 88 7.99 6.42 11.35
C LEU A 88 7.83 5.13 12.16
N TYR A 89 7.37 5.23 13.40
CA TYR A 89 7.03 4.10 14.26
C TYR A 89 5.65 3.51 13.95
N LEU A 90 4.66 4.33 13.59
CA LEU A 90 3.30 3.88 13.25
C LEU A 90 3.20 3.26 11.86
N LEU A 91 3.91 3.79 10.87
CA LEU A 91 3.93 3.24 9.51
C LEU A 91 4.18 1.72 9.43
N PRO A 92 5.24 1.16 10.04
CA PRO A 92 5.52 -0.28 9.99
C PRO A 92 4.44 -1.12 10.70
N MET A 93 3.71 -0.57 11.68
CA MET A 93 2.58 -1.28 12.31
C MET A 93 1.41 -1.41 11.35
N MET A 94 1.14 -0.36 10.57
CA MET A 94 0.03 -0.33 9.61
C MET A 94 0.30 -1.17 8.37
N THR A 95 1.57 -1.36 8.00
CA THR A 95 1.95 -2.16 6.82
C THR A 95 2.37 -3.59 7.14
N ASN A 96 2.34 -4.00 8.41
CA ASN A 96 2.74 -5.36 8.77
C ASN A 96 1.79 -6.43 8.15
N PRO A 97 2.24 -7.69 8.08
CA PRO A 97 1.41 -8.79 7.57
C PRO A 97 0.12 -9.02 8.38
N ILE A 98 0.13 -8.77 9.68
CA ILE A 98 -1.04 -8.95 10.57
C ILE A 98 -2.16 -7.98 10.16
N THR A 99 -1.87 -6.68 10.07
CA THR A 99 -2.80 -5.61 9.69
C THR A 99 -3.34 -5.85 8.28
N ASN A 100 -2.47 -6.16 7.33
CA ASN A 100 -2.87 -6.42 5.95
C ASN A 100 -3.78 -7.65 5.80
N ASN A 101 -3.48 -8.75 6.50
CA ASN A 101 -4.32 -9.95 6.44
C ASN A 101 -5.63 -9.79 7.23
N THR A 102 -5.63 -8.99 8.30
CA THR A 102 -6.83 -8.71 9.10
C THR A 102 -7.93 -8.04 8.27
N PHE A 103 -7.57 -7.14 7.35
CA PHE A 103 -8.54 -6.54 6.42
C PHE A 103 -9.30 -7.58 5.59
N VAL A 104 -8.61 -8.65 5.16
CA VAL A 104 -9.24 -9.73 4.38
C VAL A 104 -10.22 -10.53 5.23
N VAL A 105 -9.91 -10.72 6.52
CA VAL A 105 -10.81 -11.43 7.45
C VAL A 105 -12.11 -10.65 7.63
N PHE A 106 -12.05 -9.32 7.81
CA PHE A 106 -13.25 -8.49 7.90
C PHE A 106 -14.11 -8.57 6.64
N LEU A 107 -13.47 -8.52 5.47
CA LEU A 107 -14.17 -8.68 4.19
C LEU A 107 -14.89 -10.03 4.13
N ARG A 108 -14.22 -11.13 4.50
CA ARG A 108 -14.85 -12.46 4.53
C ARG A 108 -16.01 -12.54 5.52
N LEU A 109 -15.90 -11.92 6.69
CA LEU A 109 -16.97 -11.90 7.69
C LEU A 109 -18.20 -11.12 7.17
N TYR A 110 -17.99 -10.00 6.49
CA TYR A 110 -19.07 -9.23 5.85
C TYR A 110 -19.81 -10.05 4.78
N TRP A 111 -19.09 -10.77 3.93
CA TRP A 111 -19.72 -11.63 2.91
C TRP A 111 -20.42 -12.84 3.53
N PHE A 112 -19.89 -13.37 4.63
CA PHE A 112 -20.52 -14.43 5.39
C PHE A 112 -21.85 -13.98 5.98
N GLU A 113 -21.88 -12.83 6.65
CA GLU A 113 -23.10 -12.25 7.21
C GLU A 113 -24.15 -11.99 6.13
N LYS A 114 -23.74 -11.37 5.01
CA LYS A 114 -24.63 -11.09 3.88
C LYS A 114 -25.24 -12.35 3.27
N ARG A 115 -24.51 -13.47 3.21
CA ARG A 115 -25.03 -14.75 2.72
C ARG A 115 -26.01 -15.39 3.72
N PHE A 116 -25.73 -15.28 5.02
CA PHE A 116 -26.62 -15.81 6.06
C PHE A 116 -27.93 -15.03 6.22
N GLN A 117 -27.97 -13.74 5.87
CA GLN A 117 -29.21 -12.96 5.93
C GLN A 117 -30.32 -13.52 5.04
N HIS A 118 -29.99 -14.09 3.87
CA HIS A 118 -31.00 -14.70 2.99
C HIS A 118 -31.57 -16.00 3.59
N ILE A 119 -30.69 -16.85 4.13
CA ILE A 119 -31.06 -18.13 4.75
C ILE A 119 -31.92 -17.89 5.99
N ALA A 120 -31.54 -16.93 6.84
CA ALA A 120 -32.32 -16.55 8.02
C ALA A 120 -33.72 -16.01 7.67
N LYS A 121 -33.85 -15.32 6.52
CA LYS A 121 -35.12 -14.80 6.03
C LYS A 121 -36.03 -15.89 5.46
N GLU A 122 -35.46 -16.91 4.80
CA GLU A 122 -36.20 -18.09 4.33
C GLU A 122 -36.63 -19.00 5.49
N ALA A 123 -35.78 -19.21 6.50
CA ALA A 123 -36.11 -20.07 7.65
C ALA A 123 -37.18 -19.48 8.60
N LYS A 124 -37.48 -18.17 8.49
CA LYS A 124 -38.50 -17.48 9.29
C LYS A 124 -39.90 -17.54 8.64
N ARG A 125 -40.01 -18.05 7.41
CA ARG A 125 -41.26 -18.15 6.64
C ARG A 125 -41.83 -19.56 6.72
#